data_AF-A0A4U0TZ84-F1
#
_entry.id   AF-A0A4U0TZ84-F1
#
_cell.length_a   1.000
_cell.length_b   1.000
_cell.length_c   1.000
_cell.angle_alpha   90.00
_cell.angle_beta   90.00
_cell.angle_gamma   90.00
#
_symmetry.space_group_name_H-M   'P 1'
#
loop_
_entity.id
_entity.type
_entity.pdbx_description
1 polymer ?
#
loop_
_entity_poly.entity_id
_entity_poly.type
_entity_poly.pdbx_seq_one_letter_code
_entity_poly.pdbx_strand_id
1 'polypeptide(L)'
;ALCLGAKGVGIGRPFLYAMSAYGLPGVDRAMQLLKDEMEMNMRLIGCSSVDQLNPGLVDTRALASHATTVPGDSLGLGVYDPLVGPREKAEKGDALRAKL
;
A
#
# COMPACT_ATOMS: atom_id res chain seq x y z
N ALA A 1 -14.28 3.61 -2.57
CA ALA A 1 -15.26 4.59 -3.10
C ALA A 1 -16.66 3.99 -3.19
N LEU A 2 -16.88 2.93 -3.96
CA LEU A 2 -18.20 2.29 -4.09
C LEU A 2 -18.74 1.78 -2.74
N CYS A 3 -17.92 1.09 -1.94
CA CYS A 3 -18.29 0.66 -0.58
C CYS A 3 -18.66 1.82 0.36
N LEU A 4 -18.25 3.06 0.06
CA LEU A 4 -18.57 4.26 0.84
C LEU A 4 -19.80 5.02 0.28
N GLY A 5 -20.49 4.45 -0.71
CA GLY A 5 -21.74 5.01 -1.27
C GLY A 5 -21.60 5.79 -2.58
N ALA A 6 -20.43 5.79 -3.22
CA ALA A 6 -20.28 6.44 -4.52
C ALA A 6 -21.03 5.67 -5.63
N LYS A 7 -21.78 6.38 -6.49
CA LYS A 7 -22.47 5.76 -7.65
C LYS A 7 -21.53 5.44 -8.82
N GLY A 8 -20.40 6.13 -8.89
CA GLY A 8 -19.35 5.95 -9.90
C GLY A 8 -18.09 6.71 -9.54
N VAL A 9 -16.96 6.38 -10.18
CA VAL A 9 -15.66 7.02 -9.95
C VAL A 9 -15.04 7.42 -11.29
N GLY A 10 -14.82 8.71 -11.49
CA GLY A 10 -14.15 9.24 -12.67
C GLY A 10 -12.63 9.11 -12.57
N ILE A 11 -11.97 8.84 -13.70
CA ILE A 11 -10.52 8.74 -13.82
C ILE A 11 -10.08 9.66 -14.96
N GLY A 12 -9.13 10.57 -14.69
CA GLY A 12 -8.68 11.57 -15.67
C GLY A 12 -7.29 11.29 -16.23
N ARG A 13 -6.24 11.57 -15.44
CA ARG A 13 -4.84 11.48 -15.85
C ARG A 13 -4.46 10.13 -16.49
N PRO A 14 -4.86 8.96 -15.96
CA PRO A 14 -4.53 7.68 -16.60
C PRO A 14 -5.00 7.56 -18.05
N PHE A 15 -6.23 8.00 -18.37
CA PHE A 15 -6.75 7.97 -19.74
C PHE A 15 -6.07 9.01 -20.64
N LEU A 16 -5.71 10.17 -20.09
CA LEU A 16 -4.91 11.16 -20.80
C LEU A 16 -3.55 10.57 -21.18
N TYR A 17 -2.84 9.93 -20.24
CA TYR A 17 -1.54 9.32 -20.51
C TYR A 17 -1.64 8.16 -21.50
N ALA A 18 -2.67 7.32 -21.39
CA ALA A 18 -2.90 6.22 -22.33
C ALA A 18 -3.13 6.74 -23.77
N MET A 19 -3.95 7.79 -23.91
CA MET A 19 -4.18 8.45 -25.20
C MET A 19 -2.92 9.10 -25.75
N SER A 20 -2.14 9.79 -24.91
CA SER A 20 -0.90 10.44 -25.36
C SER A 20 0.19 9.44 -25.75
N ALA A 21 0.30 8.30 -25.07
CA ALA A 21 1.36 7.33 -25.32
C ALA A 21 1.05 6.36 -26.47
N TYR A 22 -0.19 5.86 -26.55
CA TYR A 22 -0.58 4.79 -27.47
C TYR A 22 -1.87 5.07 -28.25
N GLY A 23 -2.39 6.30 -28.20
CA GLY A 23 -3.63 6.68 -28.88
C GLY A 23 -4.86 5.94 -28.36
N LEU A 24 -5.85 5.76 -29.24
CA LEU A 24 -7.10 5.04 -28.92
C LEU A 24 -6.87 3.61 -28.41
N PRO A 25 -5.98 2.78 -29.01
CA PRO A 25 -5.69 1.43 -28.48
C PRO A 25 -5.20 1.42 -27.03
N GLY A 26 -4.46 2.47 -26.63
CA GLY A 26 -4.02 2.63 -25.24
C GLY A 26 -5.19 2.85 -24.29
N VAL A 27 -6.15 3.69 -24.68
CA VAL A 27 -7.35 3.98 -23.89
C VAL A 27 -8.20 2.72 -23.74
N ASP A 28 -8.42 1.98 -24.82
CA ASP A 28 -9.18 0.71 -24.78
C ASP A 28 -8.52 -0.30 -23.85
N ARG A 29 -7.19 -0.40 -23.91
CA ARG A 29 -6.43 -1.28 -23.02
C ARG A 29 -6.54 -0.84 -21.56
N ALA A 30 -6.48 0.46 -21.28
CA ALA A 30 -6.64 1.00 -19.93
C ALA A 30 -8.05 0.72 -19.38
N MET A 31 -9.10 0.83 -20.20
CA MET A 31 -10.47 0.47 -19.81
C MET A 31 -10.60 -1.02 -19.48
N GLN A 32 -9.99 -1.88 -20.28
CA GLN A 32 -9.98 -3.33 -20.03
C GLN A 32 -9.28 -3.67 -18.71
N LEU A 33 -8.09 -3.11 -18.48
CA LEU A 33 -7.34 -3.33 -17.23
C LEU A 33 -8.16 -2.91 -16.00
N LEU A 34 -8.77 -1.73 -16.02
CA LEU A 34 -9.63 -1.26 -14.92
C LEU A 34 -10.82 -2.19 -14.67
N LYS A 35 -11.42 -2.73 -15.74
CA LYS A 35 -12.51 -3.69 -15.63
C LYS A 35 -12.03 -5.02 -15.02
N ASP A 36 -10.94 -5.56 -15.54
CA ASP A 36 -10.40 -6.86 -15.10
C ASP A 36 -9.96 -6.80 -13.63
N GLU A 37 -9.30 -5.72 -13.21
CA GLU A 37 -8.90 -5.49 -11.82
C GLU A 37 -10.12 -5.35 -10.90
N MET A 38 -11.17 -4.65 -11.34
CA MET A 38 -12.41 -4.54 -10.56
C MET A 38 -13.06 -5.91 -10.38
N GLU A 39 -13.22 -6.69 -11.45
CA GLU A 39 -13.81 -8.03 -11.38
C GLU A 39 -12.97 -8.98 -10.51
N MET A 40 -11.64 -8.95 -10.64
CA MET A 40 -10.73 -9.75 -9.82
C MET A 40 -10.86 -9.40 -8.34
N ASN A 41 -10.79 -8.11 -8.00
CA ASN A 41 -10.89 -7.67 -6.61
C ASN A 41 -12.25 -7.99 -5.99
N MET A 42 -13.35 -7.84 -6.75
CA MET A 42 -14.68 -8.24 -6.30
C MET A 42 -14.76 -9.73 -5.97
N ARG A 43 -14.16 -10.59 -6.80
CA ARG A 43 -14.07 -12.04 -6.51
C ARG A 43 -13.27 -12.32 -5.25
N LEU A 44 -12.16 -11.61 -5.02
CA LEU A 44 -11.30 -11.80 -3.84
C LEU A 44 -11.99 -11.43 -2.53
N ILE A 45 -12.81 -10.37 -2.53
CA ILE A 45 -13.58 -9.95 -1.35
C ILE A 45 -14.93 -10.70 -1.22
N GLY A 46 -15.23 -11.62 -2.13
CA GLY A 46 -16.43 -12.45 -2.10
C GLY A 46 -17.71 -11.72 -2.56
N CYS A 47 -17.59 -10.66 -3.36
CA CYS A 47 -18.74 -9.96 -3.93
C CYS A 47 -18.96 -10.35 -5.40
N SER A 48 -20.19 -10.69 -5.76
CA SER A 48 -20.57 -11.05 -7.13
C SER A 48 -21.23 -9.90 -7.91
N SER A 49 -21.66 -8.83 -7.23
CA SER A 49 -22.22 -7.64 -7.86
C SER A 49 -21.82 -6.35 -7.14
N VAL A 50 -21.90 -5.23 -7.85
CA VAL A 50 -21.55 -3.90 -7.32
C VAL A 50 -22.49 -3.50 -6.16
N ASP A 51 -23.75 -3.95 -6.19
CA ASP A 51 -24.73 -3.63 -5.14
C ASP A 51 -24.42 -4.29 -3.79
N GLN A 52 -23.55 -5.31 -3.77
CA GLN A 52 -23.11 -5.97 -2.53
C GLN A 52 -21.99 -5.19 -1.83
N LEU A 53 -21.37 -4.21 -2.49
CA LEU A 53 -20.28 -3.42 -1.95
C LEU A 53 -20.83 -2.48 -0.87
N ASN A 54 -20.53 -2.79 0.39
CA ASN A 54 -21.02 -2.06 1.55
C ASN A 54 -19.87 -1.56 2.46
N PRO A 55 -20.11 -0.58 3.35
CA PRO A 55 -19.08 -0.03 4.23
C PRO A 55 -18.43 -1.05 5.19
N GLY A 56 -19.07 -2.19 5.45
CA GLY A 56 -18.51 -3.25 6.29
C GLY A 56 -17.31 -3.98 5.68
N LEU A 57 -17.09 -3.83 4.37
CA LEU A 57 -15.94 -4.40 3.65
C LEU A 57 -14.67 -3.53 3.72
N VAL A 58 -14.74 -2.36 4.36
CA VAL A 58 -13.61 -1.42 4.45
C VAL A 58 -13.31 -1.04 5.88
N ASP A 59 -12.03 -1.07 6.26
CA ASP A 59 -11.59 -0.52 7.55
C ASP A 59 -11.33 0.99 7.41
N THR A 60 -12.15 1.80 8.10
CA THR A 60 -12.09 3.26 8.08
C THR A 60 -11.47 3.87 9.33
N ARG A 61 -10.97 3.06 10.27
CA ARG A 61 -10.45 3.54 11.57
C ARG A 61 -9.27 4.49 11.44
N ALA A 62 -8.42 4.28 10.44
CA ALA A 62 -7.25 5.11 10.17
C ALA A 62 -7.50 6.17 9.07
N LEU A 63 -8.74 6.39 8.64
CA LEU A 63 -9.04 7.28 7.51
C LEU A 63 -8.62 8.74 7.76
N ALA A 64 -8.68 9.19 9.01
CA ALA A 64 -8.29 10.53 9.43
C ALA A 64 -6.78 10.68 9.72
N SER A 65 -6.01 9.60 9.65
CA SER A 65 -4.58 9.60 9.95
C SER A 65 -3.78 10.19 8.78
N HIS A 66 -3.88 11.50 8.59
CA HIS A 66 -3.01 12.25 7.69
C HIS A 66 -1.88 12.89 8.50
N ALA A 67 -0.78 12.14 8.64
CA ALA A 67 0.40 12.63 9.34
C ALA A 67 1.30 13.40 8.36
N THR A 68 1.65 14.63 8.72
CA THR A 68 2.84 15.29 8.17
C THR A 68 4.04 14.76 8.94
N THR A 69 5.07 14.31 8.23
CA THR A 69 6.30 13.89 8.89
C THR A 69 6.96 15.10 9.51
N VAL A 70 7.34 15.02 10.79
CA VAL A 70 8.23 16.02 11.38
C VAL A 70 9.58 15.96 10.65
N PRO A 71 10.24 17.11 10.39
CA PRO A 71 11.58 17.11 9.83
C PRO A 71 12.51 16.24 10.68
N GLY A 72 13.30 15.38 10.03
CA GLY A 72 14.25 14.52 10.73
C GLY A 72 15.34 15.34 11.43
N ASP A 73 15.75 14.90 12.62
CA ASP A 73 16.90 15.48 13.32
C ASP A 73 18.20 14.92 12.73
N SER A 74 18.71 15.59 11.70
CA SER A 74 19.96 15.22 11.03
C SER A 74 21.18 15.34 11.95
N LEU A 75 21.15 16.23 12.95
CA LEU A 75 22.29 16.45 13.86
C LEU A 75 22.37 15.32 14.88
N GLY A 76 21.25 14.99 15.52
CA GLY A 76 21.17 13.87 16.46
C GLY A 76 21.48 12.54 15.78
N LEU A 77 20.91 12.27 14.60
CA LEU A 77 21.14 11.02 13.88
C LEU A 77 22.55 10.90 13.30
N GLY A 78 23.17 12.00 12.89
CA GLY A 78 24.51 11.97 12.29
C GLY A 78 25.65 11.82 13.30
N VAL A 79 25.45 12.28 14.55
CA VAL A 79 26.50 12.30 15.58
C VAL A 79 26.33 11.15 16.59
N TYR A 80 25.17 10.53 16.67
CA TYR A 80 24.92 9.44 17.60
C TYR A 80 25.78 8.21 17.26
N ASP A 81 26.79 7.94 18.09
CA ASP A 81 27.54 6.68 18.10
C ASP A 81 26.84 5.70 19.05
N PRO A 82 26.11 4.68 18.55
CA PRO A 82 25.40 3.75 19.40
C PRO A 82 26.40 2.97 20.25
N LEU A 83 26.14 2.90 21.56
CA LEU A 83 26.94 2.09 22.47
C LEU A 83 26.95 0.64 21.99
N VAL A 84 28.08 0.21 21.43
CA VAL A 84 28.31 -1.18 21.07
C VAL A 84 28.45 -1.98 22.35
N GLY A 85 27.58 -2.97 22.56
CA GLY A 85 27.69 -3.86 23.69
C GLY A 85 29.07 -4.55 23.70
N PRO A 86 29.66 -4.83 24.88
CA PRO A 86 30.95 -5.52 24.95
C PRO A 86 30.92 -6.80 24.13
N ARG A 87 31.91 -6.97 23.24
CA ARG A 87 32.04 -8.12 22.31
C ARG A 87 31.95 -9.48 23.01
N GLU A 88 32.28 -9.52 24.29
CA GLU A 88 32.23 -10.68 25.19
C GLU A 88 30.83 -11.29 25.37
N LYS A 89 29.74 -10.51 25.23
CA LYS A 89 28.36 -11.05 25.30
C LYS A 89 27.89 -11.69 24.00
N ALA A 90 28.54 -11.40 22.87
CA ALA A 90 28.20 -12.02 21.58
C ALA A 90 28.65 -13.49 21.53
N GLU A 91 29.81 -13.83 22.10
CA GLU A 91 30.35 -15.20 22.06
C GLU A 91 29.63 -16.19 23.00
N LYS A 92 29.00 -15.71 24.08
CA LYS A 92 28.27 -16.59 25.03
C LYS A 92 27.00 -17.21 24.43
N GLY A 93 26.39 -16.58 23.43
CA GLY A 93 25.20 -17.11 22.75
C GLY A 93 25.52 -18.28 21.82
N ASP A 94 26.64 -18.21 21.09
CA ASP A 94 27.07 -19.26 20.16
C ASP A 94 27.67 -20.47 20.89
N ALA A 95 28.37 -20.26 22.02
CA ALA A 95 28.91 -21.34 22.84
C ALA A 95 27.82 -22.20 23.54
N LEU A 96 26.62 -21.65 23.75
CA LEU A 96 25.49 -22.41 24.32
C LEU A 96 24.81 -23.31 23.27
N ARG A 97 24.83 -22.92 21.98
CA ARG A 97 24.30 -23.72 20.87
C ARG A 97 25.23 -24.85 20.44
N ALA A 98 26.53 -24.75 20.69
CA ALA A 98 27.50 -25.82 20.43
C ALA A 98 27.58 -26.88 21.55
N LYS A 99 26.80 -26.73 22.64
CA LYS A 99 26.75 -27.64 23.80
C LYS A 99 25.42 -28.39 23.97
N LEU A 100 24.50 -28.27 23.01
CA LEU A 100 23.30 -29.10 22.83
C LEU A 100 23.47 -29.92 21.55
#